data_AF-A0A843H830-F1
#
_entry.id   AF-A0A843H830-F1
#
_cell.length_a   1.000
_cell.length_b   1.000
_cell.length_c   1.000
_cell.angle_alpha   90.00
_cell.angle_beta   90.00
_cell.angle_gamma   90.00
#
_symmetry.space_group_name_H-M   'P 1'
#
loop_
_entity.id
_entity.type
_entity.pdbx_description
1 polymer ?
#
loop_
_entity_poly.entity_id
_entity_poly.type
_entity_poly.pdbx_seq_one_letter_code
_entity_poly.pdbx_strand_id
1 'polypeptide(L)'
;MTEILGIQMITQKEVGELIGTKSRSTISEWLARAEIDGTSIKGQKYYSVEQIRDYLRYGKTEIRKAVEILREISTLKRGKNE
;
A
#
# COMPACT_ATOMS: atom_id res chain seq x y z
N MET A 1 13.78 2.67 12.69
CA MET A 1 12.58 2.25 13.47
C MET A 1 12.52 3.03 14.78
N THR A 2 11.41 3.71 15.00
CA THR A 2 11.13 4.53 16.18
C THR A 2 9.86 3.99 16.83
N GLU A 3 9.79 3.96 18.15
CA GLU A 3 8.55 3.60 18.86
C GLU A 3 7.86 4.88 19.37
N ILE A 4 6.58 5.05 19.03
CA ILE A 4 5.77 6.20 19.45
C ILE A 4 4.48 5.63 20.06
N LEU A 5 4.23 5.92 21.33
CA LEU A 5 3.07 5.40 22.07
C LEU A 5 2.97 3.86 22.04
N GLY A 6 4.11 3.16 22.05
CA GLY A 6 4.16 1.69 21.93
C GLY A 6 3.93 1.15 20.51
N ILE A 7 3.79 2.02 19.51
CA ILE A 7 3.60 1.65 18.11
C ILE A 7 4.94 1.74 17.38
N GLN A 8 5.32 0.66 16.69
CA GLN A 8 6.49 0.64 15.82
C GLN A 8 6.23 1.47 14.56
N MET A 9 7.06 2.48 14.37
CA MET A 9 6.89 3.51 13.35
C MET A 9 8.15 3.60 12.47
N ILE A 10 7.93 3.79 11.18
CA ILE A 10 8.98 3.87 10.17
C ILE A 10 8.81 5.09 9.28
N THR A 11 9.92 5.61 8.78
CA THR A 11 9.94 6.75 7.86
C THR A 11 9.47 6.34 6.47
N GLN A 12 9.09 7.32 5.64
CA GLN A 12 8.74 7.06 4.23
C GLN A 12 9.85 6.32 3.47
N LYS A 13 11.13 6.57 3.81
CA LYS A 13 12.27 5.88 3.21
C LYS A 13 12.25 4.38 3.55
N GLU A 14 12.07 4.05 4.82
CA GLU A 14 11.97 2.67 5.30
C GLU A 14 10.74 1.95 4.72
N VAL A 15 9.61 2.64 4.50
CA VAL A 15 8.46 2.09 3.76
C VAL A 15 8.89 1.67 2.34
N GLY A 16 9.64 2.53 1.65
CA GLY A 16 10.16 2.24 0.32
C GLY A 16 11.05 1.00 0.28
N GLU A 17 11.90 0.82 1.29
CA GLU A 17 12.75 -0.36 1.44
C GLU A 17 11.91 -1.64 1.64
N LEU A 18 10.80 -1.58 2.38
CA LEU A 18 9.89 -2.71 2.59
C LEU A 18 9.12 -3.12 1.32
N ILE A 19 8.65 -2.14 0.54
CA ILE A 19 7.84 -2.41 -0.66
C ILE A 19 8.69 -2.54 -1.94
N GLY A 20 10.01 -2.34 -1.83
CA GLY A 20 10.96 -2.52 -2.93
C GLY A 20 11.03 -1.34 -3.91
N THR A 21 10.71 -0.11 -3.48
CA THR A 21 10.79 1.07 -4.34
C THR A 21 11.49 2.25 -3.66
N LYS A 22 12.28 3.00 -4.42
CA LYS A 22 12.97 4.21 -3.95
C LYS A 22 12.25 5.51 -4.33
N SER A 23 11.21 5.42 -5.16
CA SER A 23 10.47 6.59 -5.66
C SER A 23 9.52 7.14 -4.60
N ARG A 24 9.78 8.35 -4.11
CA ARG A 24 8.92 9.01 -3.10
C ARG A 24 7.48 9.15 -3.56
N SER A 25 7.26 9.53 -4.82
CA SER A 25 5.92 9.68 -5.39
C SER A 25 5.17 8.35 -5.42
N THR A 26 5.85 7.27 -5.79
CA THR A 26 5.28 5.92 -5.77
C THR A 26 4.96 5.46 -4.35
N ILE A 27 5.81 5.76 -3.38
CA ILE A 27 5.56 5.45 -1.96
C ILE A 27 4.34 6.24 -1.46
N SER A 28 4.25 7.54 -1.76
CA SER A 28 3.09 8.36 -1.37
C SER A 28 1.80 7.87 -2.00
N GLU A 29 1.80 7.52 -3.30
CA GLU A 29 0.62 6.98 -3.97
C GLU A 29 0.21 5.63 -3.36
N TRP A 30 1.17 4.77 -3.07
CA TRP A 30 0.93 3.48 -2.45
C TRP A 30 0.30 3.63 -1.05
N LEU A 31 0.84 4.51 -0.22
CA LEU A 31 0.31 4.82 1.11
C LEU A 31 -1.10 5.41 1.04
N ALA A 32 -1.35 6.30 0.07
CA ALA A 32 -2.66 6.90 -0.14
C ALA A 32 -3.70 5.86 -0.57
N ARG A 33 -3.35 4.95 -1.50
CA ARG A 33 -4.22 3.83 -1.91
C ARG A 33 -4.47 2.82 -0.80
N ALA A 34 -3.54 2.71 0.13
CA ALA A 34 -3.66 1.86 1.31
C ALA A 34 -4.42 2.53 2.46
N GLU A 35 -4.80 3.81 2.31
CA GLU A 35 -5.41 4.63 3.36
C GLU A 35 -4.57 4.66 4.65
N ILE A 36 -3.23 4.62 4.50
CA ILE A 36 -2.28 4.65 5.62
C ILE A 36 -1.82 6.10 5.83
N ASP A 37 -2.33 6.72 6.88
CA ASP A 37 -1.91 8.04 7.30
C ASP A 37 -0.60 8.04 8.09
N GLY A 38 0.19 9.08 7.86
CA GLY A 38 1.46 9.28 8.55
C GLY A 38 1.34 10.29 9.68
N THR A 39 1.92 9.99 10.84
CA THR A 39 2.05 10.94 11.96
C THR A 39 3.26 11.83 11.73
N SER A 40 3.08 13.15 11.84
CA SER A 40 4.17 14.13 11.76
C SER A 40 4.75 14.41 13.14
N ILE A 41 6.05 14.19 13.31
CA ILE A 41 6.78 14.43 14.56
C ILE A 41 8.03 15.24 14.24
N LYS A 42 8.13 16.43 14.83
CA LYS A 42 9.25 17.37 14.61
C LYS A 42 9.55 17.62 13.11
N GLY A 43 8.50 17.67 12.28
CA GLY A 43 8.63 17.93 10.85
C GLY A 43 8.93 16.69 9.98
N GLN A 44 9.04 15.50 10.58
CA GLN A 44 9.23 14.25 9.85
C GLN A 44 7.98 13.37 9.95
N LYS A 45 7.54 12.80 8.82
CA LYS A 45 6.43 11.84 8.77
C LYS A 45 6.90 10.42 9.06
N TYR A 46 6.10 9.73 9.87
CA TYR A 46 6.28 8.35 10.28
C TYR A 46 4.99 7.56 10.04
N TYR A 47 5.11 6.27 9.77
CA TYR A 47 4.02 5.37 9.39
C TYR A 47 4.05 4.10 10.24
N SER A 48 2.88 3.61 10.63
CA SER A 48 2.77 2.39 11.45
C SER A 48 3.23 1.16 10.67
N VAL A 49 4.18 0.43 11.24
CA VAL A 49 4.66 -0.85 10.68
C VAL A 49 3.55 -1.88 10.64
N GLU A 50 2.65 -1.87 11.62
CA GLU A 50 1.53 -2.82 11.71
C GLU A 50 0.54 -2.62 10.57
N GLN A 51 0.09 -1.38 10.33
CA GLN A 51 -0.83 -1.06 9.24
C GLN A 51 -0.23 -1.43 7.87
N ILE A 52 1.07 -1.18 7.69
CA ILE A 52 1.79 -1.54 6.46
C ILE A 52 1.82 -3.07 6.28
N ARG A 53 2.11 -3.82 7.35
CA ARG A 53 2.12 -5.30 7.31
C ARG A 53 0.74 -5.86 7.02
N ASP A 54 -0.31 -5.31 7.64
CA ASP A 54 -1.68 -5.73 7.41
C ASP A 54 -2.11 -5.45 5.96
N TYR A 55 -1.78 -4.28 5.42
CA TYR A 55 -2.06 -4.00 4.01
C TYR A 55 -1.28 -4.91 3.06
N LEU A 56 -0.01 -5.23 3.37
CA LEU A 56 0.76 -6.17 2.56
C LEU A 56 0.20 -7.60 2.63
N ARG A 57 -0.34 -8.01 3.77
CA ARG A 57 -0.91 -9.34 4.00
C ARG A 57 -2.33 -9.48 3.43
N TYR A 58 -3.18 -8.48 3.63
CA TYR A 58 -4.61 -8.53 3.31
C TYR A 58 -4.98 -7.66 2.11
N GLY A 59 -4.41 -6.46 1.98
CA GLY A 59 -4.67 -5.53 0.87
C GLY A 59 -4.26 -6.07 -0.50
N LYS A 60 -3.24 -6.94 -0.57
CA LYS A 60 -2.90 -7.69 -1.80
C LYS A 60 -4.00 -8.67 -2.24
N THR A 61 -4.82 -9.16 -1.31
CA THR A 61 -5.87 -10.14 -1.60
C THR A 61 -7.04 -9.48 -2.33
N GLU A 62 -7.39 -8.25 -1.97
CA GLU A 62 -8.48 -7.51 -2.63
C GLU A 62 -8.06 -6.96 -3.99
N ILE A 63 -6.82 -6.48 -4.15
CA ILE A 63 -6.30 -6.06 -5.46
C ILE A 63 -6.21 -7.25 -6.42
N ARG A 64 -5.77 -8.43 -5.96
CA ARG A 64 -5.72 -9.63 -6.81
C ARG A 64 -7.12 -10.08 -7.25
N LYS A 65 -8.09 -10.11 -6.32
CA LYS A 65 -9.49 -10.40 -6.65
C LYS A 65 -10.09 -9.38 -7.62
N ALA A 66 -9.83 -8.09 -7.41
CA ALA A 66 -10.30 -7.03 -8.31
C ALA A 66 -9.68 -7.17 -9.72
N VAL A 67 -8.39 -7.51 -9.80
CA VAL A 67 -7.72 -7.77 -11.09
C VAL A 67 -8.28 -9.02 -11.78
N GLU A 68 -8.58 -10.09 -11.05
CA GLU A 68 -9.21 -11.30 -11.61
C GLU A 68 -10.62 -10.99 -12.15
N ILE A 69 -11.45 -10.29 -11.36
CA ILE A 69 -12.80 -9.86 -11.78
C ILE A 69 -12.72 -8.99 -13.04
N LEU A 70 -11.80 -8.02 -13.10
CA LEU A 70 -11.62 -7.16 -14.27
C LEU A 70 -11.16 -7.96 -15.51
N ARG A 71 -10.33 -9.00 -15.32
CA ARG A 71 -9.88 -9.88 -16.39
C ARG A 71 -11.00 -10.78 -16.92
N GLU A 72 -11.84 -11.30 -16.05
CA GLU A 72 -13.03 -12.06 -16.42
C GLU A 72 -14.03 -11.21 -17.20
N ILE A 73 -14.32 -9.98 -16.73
CA ILE A 73 -15.20 -9.03 -17.44
C ILE A 73 -14.64 -8.70 -18.84
N SER A 74 -13.33 -8.50 -18.96
CA SER A 74 -12.68 -8.22 -20.25
C SER A 74 -12.81 -9.40 -21.22
N THR A 75 -12.67 -10.63 -20.72
CA THR A 75 -12.78 -11.86 -21.52
C THR A 75 -14.22 -12.08 -22.00
N LEU A 76 -15.20 -11.85 -21.12
CA LEU A 76 -16.64 -11.97 -21.44
C LEU A 76 -17.11 -10.92 -22.46
N LYS A 77 -16.59 -9.70 -22.41
CA LYS A 77 -16.91 -8.65 -23.41
C LYS A 77 -16.36 -8.97 -24.80
N ARG A 78 -15.27 -9.74 -24.89
CA ARG A 78 -14.62 -10.07 -26.15
C ARG A 78 -15.33 -11.18 -26.92
N GLY A 79 -15.95 -12.14 -26.23
CA GLY A 79 -16.71 -13.24 -26.85
C GLY A 79 -18.16 -12.92 -27.23
N LYS A 80 -18.62 -11.67 -27.06
CA LYS A 80 -20.00 -11.24 -27.40
C LYS A 80 -20.09 -10.45 -28.72
N ASN A 81 -18.95 -10.26 -29.40
CA ASN A 81 -18.82 -9.48 -30.64
C ASN A 81 -18.42 -10.35 -31.85
N GLU A 82 -18.56 -11.67 -31.77
CA GLU A 82 -18.41 -12.63 -32.88
C GLU A 82 -19.76 -13.24 -33.25
#